data_AF-A0A0D2BLY3-F1
#
_entry.id   AF-A0A0D2BLY3-F1
#
_cell.length_a   1.000
_cell.length_b   1.000
_cell.length_c   1.000
_cell.angle_alpha   90.00
_cell.angle_beta   90.00
_cell.angle_gamma   90.00
#
_symmetry.space_group_name_H-M   'P 1'
#
loop_
_entity.id
_entity.type
_entity.pdbx_description
1 polymer ?
#
loop_
_entity_poly.entity_id
_entity_poly.type
_entity_poly.pdbx_seq_one_letter_code
_entity_poly.pdbx_strand_id
1 'polypeptide(L)'
;MSSMVEQLHTSRQSTDIIAHHFCFSDNDDSLKARNVVGSLARQILEEWLQNAEADELRALHRKTSDVDSAEITDIISNLLLPNVSYYILLDGIDKCPPNEAQEVVACLLKLCQRHRNLKLS
;
A
#
# COMPACT_ATOMS: atom_id res chain seq x y z
N MET A 1 -16.88 -16.79 -9.15
CA MET A 1 -17.07 -15.34 -8.94
C MET A 1 -15.69 -14.73 -9.05
N SER A 2 -15.45 -13.85 -10.04
CA SER A 2 -14.15 -13.22 -10.19
C SER A 2 -14.16 -11.88 -9.44
N SER A 3 -13.16 -11.67 -8.58
CA SER A 3 -13.02 -10.41 -7.84
C SER A 3 -12.30 -9.37 -8.71
N MET A 4 -12.50 -8.07 -8.42
CA MET A 4 -11.78 -7.01 -9.10
C MET A 4 -10.26 -7.17 -8.96
N VAL A 5 -9.81 -7.70 -7.82
CA VAL A 5 -8.42 -8.07 -7.55
C VAL A 5 -7.92 -9.13 -8.54
N GLU A 6 -8.68 -10.21 -8.75
CA GLU A 6 -8.31 -11.30 -9.67
C GLU A 6 -8.25 -10.82 -11.13
N GLN A 7 -9.19 -9.97 -11.54
CA GLN A 7 -9.18 -9.36 -12.87
C GLN A 7 -8.00 -8.41 -13.07
N LEU A 8 -7.64 -7.63 -12.05
CA LEU A 8 -6.46 -6.78 -12.09
C LEU A 8 -5.18 -7.62 -12.20
N HIS A 9 -5.04 -8.69 -11.42
CA HIS A 9 -3.89 -9.58 -11.51
C HIS A 9 -3.75 -10.25 -12.88
N THR A 10 -4.87 -10.53 -13.56
CA THR A 10 -4.87 -11.15 -14.90
C THR A 10 -4.54 -10.14 -16.01
N SER A 11 -4.86 -8.86 -15.82
CA SER A 11 -4.72 -7.82 -16.85
C SER A 11 -3.49 -6.94 -16.69
N ARG A 12 -2.80 -6.99 -15.54
CA ARG A 12 -1.60 -6.19 -15.26
C ARG A 12 -0.40 -6.60 -16.11
N GLN A 13 0.55 -5.66 -16.29
CA GLN A 13 1.89 -6.06 -16.74
C GLN A 13 2.61 -6.81 -15.62
N SER A 14 3.57 -7.67 -15.95
CA SER A 14 4.34 -8.44 -14.95
C SER A 14 5.12 -7.55 -13.98
N THR A 15 5.40 -6.31 -14.37
CA THR A 15 6.11 -5.32 -13.56
C THR A 15 5.19 -4.49 -12.66
N ASP A 16 3.88 -4.54 -12.88
CA ASP A 16 2.92 -3.73 -12.12
C ASP A 16 2.62 -4.35 -10.75
N ILE A 17 2.53 -3.49 -9.73
CA ILE A 17 2.31 -3.91 -8.35
C ILE A 17 0.86 -3.59 -7.96
N ILE A 18 0.18 -4.57 -7.36
CA ILE A 18 -1.20 -4.44 -6.88
C ILE A 18 -1.20 -4.62 -5.37
N ALA A 19 -1.76 -3.64 -4.66
CA ALA A 19 -2.00 -3.71 -3.23
C ALA A 19 -3.49 -3.49 -2.96
N HIS A 20 -4.06 -4.25 -2.03
CA HIS A 20 -5.47 -4.13 -1.72
C HIS A 20 -5.74 -4.22 -0.22
N HIS A 21 -6.76 -3.52 0.25
CA HIS A 21 -7.24 -3.64 1.64
C HIS A 21 -8.76 -3.53 1.68
N PHE A 22 -9.38 -4.39 2.49
CA PHE A 22 -10.83 -4.41 2.70
C PHE A 22 -11.12 -3.95 4.12
N CYS A 23 -11.77 -2.81 4.26
CA CYS A 23 -12.31 -2.33 5.52
C CYS A 23 -13.62 -3.08 5.79
N PHE A 24 -13.65 -3.85 6.87
CA PHE A 24 -14.75 -4.74 7.23
C PHE A 24 -15.20 -4.50 8.66
N SER A 25 -16.49 -4.20 8.86
CA SER A 25 -17.05 -3.76 10.14
C SER A 25 -16.96 -4.79 11.26
N ASP A 26 -16.88 -6.08 10.94
CA ASP A 26 -16.75 -7.12 11.97
C ASP A 26 -15.30 -7.34 12.40
N ASN A 27 -14.36 -6.53 11.89
CA ASN A 27 -12.95 -6.55 12.27
C ASN A 27 -12.43 -5.13 12.50
N ASP A 28 -12.45 -4.69 13.76
CA ASP A 28 -11.98 -3.36 14.19
C ASP A 28 -10.54 -3.06 13.73
N ASP A 29 -9.68 -4.08 13.65
CA ASP A 29 -8.29 -3.89 13.20
C ASP A 29 -8.21 -3.57 11.71
N SER A 30 -9.20 -3.96 10.89
CA SER A 30 -9.25 -3.60 9.47
C SER A 30 -9.58 -2.12 9.24
N LEU A 31 -10.13 -1.45 10.25
CA LEU A 31 -10.60 -0.06 10.17
C LEU A 31 -9.56 0.97 10.66
N LYS A 32 -8.47 0.50 11.28
CA LYS A 32 -7.38 1.37 11.77
C LYS A 32 -6.47 1.79 10.63
N ALA A 33 -6.18 3.08 10.52
CA ALA A 33 -5.34 3.67 9.49
C ALA A 33 -3.96 3.04 9.43
N ARG A 34 -3.33 2.82 10.59
CA ARG A 34 -2.05 2.10 10.69
C ARG A 34 -2.09 0.73 10.03
N ASN A 35 -3.17 -0.02 10.20
CA ASN A 35 -3.30 -1.36 9.65
C ASN A 35 -3.63 -1.34 8.17
N VAL A 36 -4.48 -0.41 7.72
CA VAL A 36 -4.76 -0.18 6.29
C VAL A 36 -3.47 0.18 5.56
N VAL A 37 -2.78 1.24 6.01
CA VAL A 37 -1.54 1.73 5.39
C VAL A 37 -0.43 0.67 5.50
N GLY A 38 -0.27 0.04 6.66
CA GLY A 38 0.72 -1.01 6.87
C GLY A 38 0.50 -2.25 6.01
N SER A 39 -0.76 -2.67 5.80
CA SER A 39 -1.11 -3.78 4.91
C SER A 39 -0.75 -3.47 3.46
N LEU A 40 -1.10 -2.27 2.98
CA LEU A 40 -0.75 -1.81 1.64
C LEU A 40 0.78 -1.71 1.47
N ALA A 41 1.46 -1.15 2.47
CA ALA A 41 2.92 -1.06 2.51
C ALA A 41 3.57 -2.42 2.37
N ARG A 42 3.13 -3.39 3.16
CA ARG A 42 3.67 -4.74 3.16
C ARG A 42 3.51 -5.41 1.80
N GLN A 43 2.35 -5.30 1.16
CA GLN A 43 2.12 -5.87 -0.17
C GLN A 43 3.05 -5.26 -1.23
N ILE A 44 3.23 -3.93 -1.21
CA ILE A 44 4.16 -3.24 -2.11
C ILE A 44 5.60 -3.68 -1.85
N LEU A 45 5.99 -3.80 -0.58
CA LEU A 45 7.32 -4.23 -0.18
C LEU A 45 7.58 -5.69 -0.56
N GLU A 46 6.62 -6.60 -0.38
CA GLU A 46 6.79 -8.02 -0.74
C GLU A 46 7.08 -8.19 -2.23
N GLU A 47 6.36 -7.47 -3.10
CA GLU A 47 6.62 -7.49 -4.56
C GLU A 47 7.97 -6.86 -4.90
N TRP A 48 8.41 -5.83 -4.18
CA TRP A 48 9.74 -5.26 -4.35
C TRP A 48 10.85 -6.21 -3.86
N LEU A 49 10.66 -6.86 -2.70
CA LEU A 49 11.62 -7.79 -2.09
C LEU A 49 11.90 -9.00 -2.98
N GLN A 50 10.91 -9.48 -3.74
CA GLN A 50 11.11 -10.56 -4.70
C GLN A 50 12.15 -10.21 -5.78
N ASN A 51 12.39 -8.92 -6.01
CA ASN A 51 13.30 -8.39 -7.01
C ASN A 51 14.53 -7.67 -6.42
N ALA A 52 14.64 -7.60 -5.08
CA ALA A 52 15.65 -6.79 -4.39
C ALA A 52 16.95 -7.55 -4.12
N GLU A 53 18.06 -6.82 -4.17
CA GLU A 53 19.38 -7.35 -3.82
C GLU A 53 19.63 -7.37 -2.29
N ALA A 54 20.54 -8.23 -1.83
CA ALA A 54 20.78 -8.49 -0.41
C ALA A 54 21.15 -7.24 0.42
N ASP A 55 21.81 -6.26 -0.18
CA ASP A 55 22.20 -5.02 0.51
C ASP A 55 21.04 -4.03 0.64
N GLU A 56 20.09 -4.05 -0.29
CA GLU A 56 18.90 -3.20 -0.25
C GLU A 56 17.93 -3.68 0.85
N LEU A 57 17.81 -5.00 1.03
CA LEU A 57 17.10 -5.66 2.12
C LEU A 57 17.63 -5.24 3.51
N ARG A 58 18.96 -5.17 3.68
CA ARG A 58 19.60 -4.76 4.95
C ARG A 58 19.36 -3.29 5.27
N ALA A 59 19.32 -2.42 4.26
CA ALA A 59 19.02 -1.00 4.42
C ALA A 59 17.55 -0.78 4.83
N LEU A 60 16.63 -1.57 4.29
CA LEU A 60 15.21 -1.52 4.61
C LEU A 60 14.94 -1.96 6.06
N HIS A 61 15.49 -3.09 6.50
CA HIS A 61 15.27 -3.63 7.84
C HIS A 61 15.67 -2.64 8.97
N ARG A 62 16.74 -1.86 8.75
CA ARG A 62 17.18 -0.84 9.72
C ARG A 62 16.23 0.37 9.80
N LYS A 63 15.47 0.65 8.74
CA LYS A 63 14.54 1.79 8.67
C LYS A 63 13.16 1.48 9.22
N THR A 64 12.77 0.21 9.34
CA THR A 64 11.38 -0.21 9.60
C THR A 64 11.10 -0.68 11.04
N SER A 65 12.08 -0.64 11.95
CA SER A 65 11.95 -1.31 13.25
C SER A 65 10.96 -0.68 14.25
N ASP A 66 10.50 0.56 14.05
CA ASP A 66 9.60 1.22 15.01
C ASP A 66 8.80 2.39 14.41
N VAL A 67 8.11 2.14 13.29
CA VAL A 67 7.64 3.19 12.37
C VAL A 67 6.12 3.40 12.43
N ASP A 68 5.67 4.66 12.50
CA ASP A 68 4.26 5.05 12.46
C ASP A 68 3.68 5.07 11.02
N SER A 69 2.38 5.33 10.86
CA SER A 69 1.69 5.34 9.55
C SER A 69 2.23 6.38 8.56
N ALA A 70 2.59 7.58 9.02
CA ALA A 70 3.15 8.64 8.19
C ALA A 70 4.56 8.30 7.74
N GLU A 71 5.30 7.64 8.63
CA GLU A 71 6.69 7.28 8.48
C GLU A 71 6.82 6.01 7.59
N ILE A 72 5.84 5.09 7.65
CA ILE A 72 5.64 4.00 6.67
C ILE A 72 5.40 4.58 5.28
N THR A 73 4.57 5.62 5.18
CA THR A 73 4.24 6.27 3.90
C THR A 73 5.49 6.86 3.24
N ASP A 74 6.39 7.46 4.04
CA ASP A 74 7.67 7.98 3.55
C ASP A 74 8.64 6.86 3.12
N ILE A 75 8.66 5.74 3.84
CA ILE A 75 9.46 4.57 3.46
C ILE A 75 8.99 4.03 2.10
N ILE A 76 7.69 3.78 1.93
CA ILE A 76 7.14 3.30 0.65
C ILE A 76 7.48 4.30 -0.46
N SER A 77 7.23 5.58 -0.25
CA SER A 77 7.45 6.63 -1.25
C SER A 77 8.87 6.64 -1.82
N ASN A 78 9.88 6.24 -1.03
CA ASN A 78 11.27 6.21 -1.47
C ASN A 78 11.67 4.90 -2.17
N LEU A 79 10.83 3.86 -2.10
CA LEU A 79 11.07 2.54 -2.69
C LEU A 79 10.31 2.32 -3.99
N LEU A 80 9.35 3.18 -4.31
CA LEU A 80 8.60 3.09 -5.56
C LEU A 80 9.53 3.32 -6.76
N LEU A 81 9.52 2.37 -7.68
CA LEU A 81 10.40 2.32 -8.83
C LEU A 81 9.83 3.18 -9.99
N PRO A 82 10.69 3.91 -10.72
CA PRO A 82 10.26 4.57 -11.95
C PRO A 82 9.80 3.53 -12.98
N ASN A 83 8.76 3.87 -13.75
CA ASN A 83 8.15 3.03 -14.79
C ASN A 83 7.42 1.76 -14.30
N VAL A 84 7.20 1.62 -13.00
CA VAL A 84 6.24 0.64 -12.44
C VAL A 84 4.90 1.32 -12.20
N SER A 85 3.79 0.68 -12.59
CA SER A 85 2.45 1.13 -12.18
C SER A 85 2.07 0.47 -10.87
N TYR A 86 1.52 1.26 -9.96
CA TYR A 86 1.04 0.80 -8.67
C TYR A 86 -0.48 0.95 -8.64
N TYR A 87 -1.19 -0.14 -8.36
CA TYR A 87 -2.64 -0.16 -8.25
C TYR A 87 -3.02 -0.40 -6.79
N ILE A 88 -3.70 0.56 -6.18
CA ILE A 88 -4.23 0.43 -4.82
C ILE A 88 -5.74 0.28 -4.89
N LEU A 89 -6.25 -0.83 -4.38
CA LEU A 89 -7.68 -1.08 -4.22
C LEU A 89 -8.05 -0.93 -2.74
N LEU A 90 -8.91 0.04 -2.43
CA LEU A 90 -9.38 0.26 -1.06
C LEU A 90 -10.90 0.20 -1.00
N ASP A 91 -11.42 -0.91 -0.46
CA ASP A 91 -12.86 -1.15 -0.37
C ASP A 91 -13.35 -0.93 1.07
N GLY A 92 -14.51 -0.28 1.21
CA GLY A 92 -15.18 -0.08 2.48
C GLY A 92 -14.61 1.04 3.36
N ILE A 93 -13.87 2.00 2.80
CA ILE A 93 -13.27 3.10 3.58
C ILE A 93 -14.32 3.92 4.36
N ASP A 94 -15.56 3.95 3.87
CA ASP A 94 -16.73 4.57 4.51
C ASP A 94 -17.11 3.91 5.85
N LYS A 95 -16.66 2.67 6.08
CA LYS A 95 -16.84 1.95 7.34
C LYS A 95 -15.80 2.32 8.39
N CYS A 96 -14.70 2.98 8.01
CA CYS A 96 -13.71 3.44 8.96
C CYS A 96 -14.26 4.62 9.79
N PRO A 97 -13.85 4.74 11.07
CA PRO A 97 -14.08 5.96 11.83
C PRO A 97 -13.57 7.20 11.07
N PRO A 98 -14.23 8.37 11.16
CA PRO A 98 -13.88 9.54 10.34
C PRO A 98 -12.41 9.99 10.46
N ASN A 99 -11.83 9.91 11.65
CA ASN A 99 -10.43 10.22 11.90
C ASN A 99 -9.48 9.22 11.20
N GLU A 100 -9.78 7.93 11.29
CA GLU A 100 -9.00 6.86 10.64
C GLU A 100 -9.09 6.96 9.11
N ALA A 101 -10.29 7.17 8.58
CA ALA A 101 -10.51 7.36 7.15
C ALA A 101 -9.72 8.57 6.62
N GLN A 102 -9.74 9.68 7.36
CA GLN A 102 -9.01 10.89 6.99
C GLN A 102 -7.50 10.65 6.98
N GLU A 103 -6.97 9.90 7.94
CA GLU A 103 -5.55 9.55 7.99
C GLU A 103 -5.13 8.65 6.82
N VAL A 104 -5.93 7.63 6.50
CA VAL A 104 -5.71 6.77 5.31
C VAL A 104 -5.66 7.60 4.04
N VAL A 105 -6.66 8.48 3.83
CA VAL A 105 -6.71 9.35 2.65
C VAL A 105 -5.50 10.28 2.60
N ALA A 106 -5.09 10.87 3.73
CA ALA A 106 -3.92 11.75 3.78
C ALA A 106 -2.63 11.00 3.37
N CYS A 107 -2.43 9.78 3.86
CA CYS A 107 -1.30 8.92 3.49
C CYS A 107 -1.32 8.58 1.99
N LEU A 108 -2.47 8.18 1.45
CA LEU A 108 -2.60 7.83 0.02
C LEU A 108 -2.38 9.04 -0.89
N LEU A 109 -2.90 10.23 -0.52
CA LEU A 109 -2.66 11.46 -1.26
C LEU A 109 -1.17 11.82 -1.29
N LYS A 110 -0.47 11.66 -0.15
CA LYS A 110 0.98 11.88 -0.08
C LYS A 110 1.74 10.95 -1.04
N LEU A 111 1.33 9.68 -1.15
CA LEU A 111 1.90 8.72 -2.11
C LEU A 111 1.63 9.15 -3.57
N CYS A 112 0.38 9.49 -3.90
CA CYS A 112 -0.02 9.92 -5.25
C CYS A 112 0.70 11.19 -5.71
N GLN A 113 0.90 12.16 -4.80
CA GLN A 113 1.62 13.40 -5.13
C GLN A 113 3.08 13.17 -5.50
N ARG A 114 3.69 12.12 -4.95
CA ARG A 114 5.09 11.80 -5.14
C ARG A 114 5.32 10.89 -6.36
N HIS A 115 4.29 10.17 -6.81
CA HIS A 115 4.36 9.20 -7.91
C HIS A 115 3.17 9.27 -8.86
N ARG A 116 3.42 9.71 -10.09
CA ARG A 116 2.37 9.89 -11.12
C ARG A 116 1.78 8.59 -11.67
N ASN A 117 2.41 7.44 -11.41
CA ASN A 117 1.98 6.12 -11.91
C ASN A 117 1.15 5.33 -10.87
N LEU A 118 0.74 5.97 -9.77
CA LEU A 118 -0.13 5.38 -8.76
C LEU A 118 -1.59 5.59 -9.15
N LYS A 119 -2.36 4.51 -9.22
CA LYS A 119 -3.80 4.52 -9.53
C LYS A 119 -4.57 4.01 -8.31
N LEU A 120 -5.50 4.83 -7.83
CA LEU A 120 -6.41 4.50 -6.74
C LEU A 120 -7.76 4.07 -7.32
N SER A 121 -8.33 2.96 -6.86
CA SER A 121 -9.66 2.49 -7.27
C SER A 121 -10.46 1.93 -6.09
#